data_AF-A0AAI8ANF5-F1
#
_entry.id   AF-A0AAI8ANF5-F1
#
_cell.length_a   1.000
_cell.length_b   1.000
_cell.length_c   1.000
_cell.angle_alpha   90.00
_cell.angle_beta   90.00
_cell.angle_gamma   90.00
#
_symmetry.space_group_name_H-M   'P 1'
#
loop_
_entity.id
_entity.type
_entity.pdbx_description
1 polymer ?
#
loop_
_entity_poly.entity_id
_entity_poly.type
_entity_poly.pdbx_seq_one_letter_code
_entity_poly.pdbx_strand_id
1 'polypeptide(L)'
;MRKASKFIYYFLKIITFNQITKYWAKKYNKVNTTFITSDKIPFSLEDLINLLGKDNVANINNTLSRVQITLNNSKNLDLNKIKELNGISGVVLSQNTLNLIVGNNASTIALQLKEKVLNNG
;
A
#
# COMPACT_ATOMS: atom_id res chain seq x y z
N MET A 1 34.07 11.57 9.37
CA MET A 1 34.86 11.50 8.11
C MET A 1 36.30 11.91 8.39
N ARG A 2 37.28 11.12 7.97
CA ARG A 2 38.71 11.41 8.12
C ARG A 2 39.11 12.62 7.24
N LYS A 3 40.12 13.41 7.63
CA LYS A 3 40.54 14.60 6.87
C LYS A 3 40.94 14.26 5.42
N ALA A 4 41.62 13.13 5.22
CA ALA A 4 42.00 12.62 3.91
C ALA A 4 40.80 12.40 2.98
N SER A 5 39.69 11.83 3.47
CA SER A 5 38.51 11.57 2.62
C SER A 5 37.83 12.86 2.15
N LYS A 6 37.90 13.94 2.95
CA LYS A 6 37.38 15.26 2.53
C LYS A 6 38.24 15.84 1.40
N PHE A 7 39.55 15.73 1.51
CA PHE A 7 40.48 16.20 0.47
C PHE A 7 40.25 15.48 -0.86
N ILE A 8 40.19 14.15 -0.86
CA ILE A 8 39.88 13.35 -2.07
C ILE A 8 38.55 13.78 -2.68
N TYR A 9 37.51 14.01 -1.87
CA TYR A 9 36.20 14.44 -2.35
C TYR A 9 36.24 15.81 -3.06
N TYR A 10 36.87 16.81 -2.45
CA TYR A 10 37.00 18.14 -3.07
C TYR A 10 37.86 18.09 -4.33
N PHE A 11 38.94 17.32 -4.32
CA PHE A 11 39.80 17.12 -5.48
C PHE A 11 39.03 16.50 -6.67
N LEU A 12 38.25 15.43 -6.41
CA LEU A 12 37.38 14.83 -7.42
C LEU A 12 36.34 15.82 -7.94
N LYS A 13 35.73 16.62 -7.05
CA LYS A 13 34.70 17.60 -7.39
C LYS A 13 35.25 18.68 -8.34
N ILE A 14 36.49 19.11 -8.13
CA ILE A 14 37.18 20.11 -8.97
C ILE A 14 37.49 19.51 -10.35
N ILE A 15 38.10 18.33 -10.41
CA ILE A 15 38.49 17.66 -11.67
C ILE A 15 37.27 17.34 -12.54
N THR A 16 36.18 16.90 -11.92
CA THR A 16 34.98 16.48 -12.64
C THR A 16 33.99 17.62 -12.87
N PHE A 17 34.36 18.88 -12.60
CA PHE A 17 33.46 20.04 -12.71
C PHE A 17 32.10 19.82 -12.05
N ASN A 18 32.08 19.21 -10.87
CA ASN A 18 30.86 18.88 -10.14
C ASN A 18 29.86 17.97 -10.90
N GLN A 19 30.27 17.31 -12.00
CA GLN A 19 29.41 16.38 -12.74
C GLN A 19 29.32 15.02 -12.04
N ILE A 20 30.37 14.61 -11.32
CA ILE A 20 30.39 13.36 -10.54
C ILE A 20 29.29 13.34 -9.46
N THR A 21 29.06 14.48 -8.80
CA THR A 21 28.05 14.61 -7.73
C THR A 21 26.63 14.49 -8.30
N LYS A 22 26.37 15.09 -9.47
CA LYS A 22 25.10 14.96 -10.20
C LYS A 22 24.86 13.52 -10.66
N TYR A 23 25.89 12.87 -11.19
CA TYR A 23 25.81 11.47 -11.61
C TYR A 23 25.51 10.54 -10.44
N TRP A 24 26.19 10.71 -9.31
CA TRP A 24 25.94 9.94 -8.09
C TRP A 24 24.55 10.21 -7.50
N ALA A 25 24.11 11.47 -7.48
CA ALA A 25 22.75 11.79 -7.08
C ALA A 25 21.71 11.07 -7.94
N LYS A 26 21.87 11.06 -9.27
CA LYS A 26 20.95 10.35 -10.19
C LYS A 26 21.04 8.82 -10.07
N LYS A 27 22.22 8.26 -9.81
CA LYS A 27 22.45 6.82 -9.77
C LYS A 27 22.04 6.18 -8.44
N TYR A 28 22.35 6.83 -7.33
CA TYR A 28 22.17 6.28 -5.98
C TYR A 28 20.90 6.80 -5.27
N ASN A 29 20.38 7.98 -5.63
CA ASN A 29 19.07 8.45 -5.14
C ASN A 29 17.92 8.00 -6.05
N LYS A 30 17.98 6.77 -6.57
CA LYS A 30 16.82 6.18 -7.24
C LYS A 30 15.77 5.86 -6.20
N VAL A 31 14.84 6.78 -5.98
CA VAL A 31 13.59 6.46 -5.29
C VAL A 31 12.80 5.59 -6.26
N ASN A 32 12.68 4.29 -5.96
CA ASN A 32 11.85 3.38 -6.75
C ASN A 32 10.38 3.76 -6.53
N THR A 33 9.85 4.64 -7.37
CA THR A 33 8.46 5.12 -7.29
C THR A 33 7.45 4.15 -7.90
N THR A 34 7.92 3.15 -8.66
CA THR A 34 7.09 2.11 -9.24
C THR A 34 6.90 0.97 -8.25
N PHE A 35 5.79 1.00 -7.53
CA PHE A 35 5.36 -0.13 -6.74
C PHE A 35 4.86 -1.24 -7.68
N ILE A 36 5.33 -2.47 -7.47
CA ILE A 36 4.83 -3.63 -8.21
C ILE A 36 3.41 -3.91 -7.71
N THR A 37 2.41 -3.37 -8.39
CA THR A 37 1.00 -3.70 -8.15
C THR A 37 0.65 -4.93 -8.97
N SER A 38 -0.09 -5.86 -8.37
CA SER A 38 -0.59 -7.04 -9.09
C SER A 38 -2.10 -6.93 -9.24
N ASP A 39 -2.56 -7.11 -10.48
CA ASP A 39 -3.98 -7.00 -10.83
C ASP A 39 -4.78 -8.27 -10.54
N LYS A 40 -4.11 -9.37 -10.18
CA LYS A 40 -4.75 -10.65 -9.88
C LYS A 40 -5.22 -10.68 -8.43
N ILE A 41 -6.54 -10.61 -8.24
CA ILE A 41 -7.18 -10.78 -6.93
C ILE A 41 -7.43 -12.29 -6.70
N PRO A 42 -6.91 -12.87 -5.60
CA PRO A 42 -7.02 -14.32 -5.34
C PRO A 42 -8.36 -14.74 -4.70
N PHE A 43 -9.30 -13.83 -4.48
CA PHE A 43 -10.59 -14.07 -3.84
C PHE A 43 -11.74 -13.32 -4.54
N SER A 44 -12.99 -13.74 -4.28
CA SER A 44 -14.18 -13.04 -4.80
C SER A 44 -14.45 -11.77 -3.99
N LEU A 45 -14.58 -10.64 -4.66
CA LEU A 45 -14.92 -9.37 -4.00
C LEU A 45 -16.35 -9.37 -3.47
N GLU A 46 -17.26 -10.11 -4.10
CA GLU A 46 -18.65 -10.25 -3.69
C GLU A 46 -18.76 -10.87 -2.30
N ASP A 47 -17.98 -11.92 -2.02
CA ASP A 47 -17.96 -12.59 -0.71
C ASP A 47 -17.47 -11.63 0.38
N LEU A 48 -16.45 -10.84 0.06
CA LEU A 48 -15.94 -9.82 0.98
C LEU A 48 -17.00 -8.73 1.23
N ILE A 49 -17.68 -8.24 0.20
CA ILE A 49 -18.76 -7.24 0.36
C ILE A 49 -19.92 -7.80 1.18
N ASN A 50 -20.32 -9.05 0.97
CA ASN A 50 -21.37 -9.71 1.73
C ASN A 50 -20.98 -9.85 3.22
N LEU A 51 -19.72 -10.14 3.52
CA LEU A 51 -19.22 -10.24 4.90
C LEU A 51 -19.10 -8.88 5.60
N LEU A 52 -18.80 -7.81 4.87
CA LEU A 52 -18.75 -6.46 5.44
C LEU A 52 -20.13 -5.80 5.57
N GLY A 53 -21.07 -6.16 4.70
CA GLY A 53 -22.35 -5.50 4.52
C GLY A 53 -22.20 -4.22 3.70
N LYS A 54 -22.83 -4.16 2.52
CA LYS A 54 -22.70 -3.05 1.57
C LYS A 54 -23.04 -1.69 2.20
N ASP A 55 -24.07 -1.64 3.03
CA ASP A 55 -24.57 -0.41 3.66
C ASP A 55 -23.77 -0.01 4.92
N ASN A 56 -22.89 -0.89 5.39
CA ASN A 56 -22.09 -0.67 6.59
C ASN A 56 -20.75 0.01 6.28
N VAL A 57 -20.37 0.12 5.01
CA VAL A 57 -19.08 0.71 4.59
C VAL A 57 -19.21 2.23 4.48
N ALA A 58 -18.51 2.97 5.33
CA ALA A 58 -18.49 4.43 5.33
C ALA A 58 -17.41 4.99 4.40
N ASN A 59 -16.22 4.37 4.40
CA ASN A 59 -15.08 4.82 3.61
C ASN A 59 -14.13 3.66 3.30
N ILE A 60 -13.49 3.72 2.13
CA ILE A 60 -12.49 2.75 1.70
C ILE A 60 -11.23 3.53 1.33
N ASN A 61 -10.12 3.19 2.00
CA ASN A 61 -8.79 3.73 1.76
C ASN A 61 -7.81 2.58 1.53
N ASN A 62 -6.66 2.86 0.93
CA ASN A 62 -5.60 1.88 0.73
C ASN A 62 -4.23 2.44 1.10
N THR A 63 -3.37 1.54 1.51
CA THR A 63 -1.92 1.76 1.58
C THR A 63 -1.26 0.79 0.59
N LEU A 64 0.07 0.76 0.56
CA LEU A 64 0.83 -0.13 -0.30
C LEU A 64 0.47 -1.63 -0.12
N SER A 65 0.27 -2.08 1.12
CA SER A 65 0.08 -3.50 1.45
C SER A 65 -1.23 -3.83 2.17
N ARG A 66 -2.06 -2.83 2.44
CA ARG A 66 -3.29 -2.99 3.20
C ARG A 66 -4.45 -2.18 2.64
N VAL A 67 -5.65 -2.74 2.74
CA VAL A 67 -6.92 -2.04 2.49
C VAL A 67 -7.52 -1.67 3.83
N GLN A 68 -7.89 -0.41 3.98
CA GLN A 68 -8.48 0.19 5.16
C GLN A 68 -9.95 0.46 4.87
N ILE A 69 -10.84 -0.20 5.60
CA ILE A 69 -12.28 -0.05 5.41
C ILE A 69 -12.86 0.49 6.71
N THR A 70 -13.39 1.70 6.66
CA THR A 70 -14.10 2.32 7.78
C THR A 70 -15.56 1.91 7.72
N LEU A 71 -16.05 1.36 8.82
CA LEU A 71 -17.38 0.80 8.97
C LEU A 71 -18.22 1.67 9.91
N ASN A 72 -19.52 1.76 9.65
CA ASN A 72 -20.46 2.45 10.53
C ASN A 72 -20.68 1.67 11.84
N ASN A 73 -20.68 0.34 11.76
CA ASN A 73 -20.81 -0.55 12.92
C ASN A 73 -19.93 -1.80 12.78
N SER A 74 -19.00 -1.99 13.71
CA SER A 74 -18.07 -3.12 13.72
C SER A 74 -18.53 -4.33 14.55
N LYS A 75 -19.63 -4.23 15.29
CA LYS A 75 -20.04 -5.25 16.28
C LYS A 75 -20.46 -6.61 15.71
N ASN A 76 -20.81 -6.69 14.42
CA ASN A 76 -21.32 -7.92 13.78
C ASN A 76 -20.39 -8.48 12.69
N LEU A 77 -19.12 -8.09 12.62
CA LEU A 77 -18.22 -8.65 11.60
C LEU A 77 -17.64 -10.02 12.01
N ASP A 78 -17.85 -11.00 11.13
CA ASP A 78 -17.19 -12.31 11.19
C ASP A 78 -15.73 -12.21 10.73
N LEU A 79 -14.85 -11.76 11.61
CA LEU A 79 -13.42 -11.61 11.33
C LEU A 79 -12.73 -12.93 10.93
N ASN A 80 -13.24 -14.07 11.41
CA ASN A 80 -12.70 -15.39 11.08
C ASN A 80 -12.94 -15.75 9.61
N LYS A 81 -14.15 -15.51 9.09
CA LYS A 81 -14.48 -15.75 7.67
C LYS A 81 -13.69 -14.84 6.74
N ILE A 82 -13.46 -13.59 7.16
CA ILE A 82 -12.64 -12.65 6.39
C ILE A 82 -11.18 -13.12 6.36
N LYS A 83 -10.64 -13.69 7.45
CA LYS A 83 -9.29 -14.25 7.44
C LYS A 83 -9.15 -15.51 6.56
N GLU A 84 -10.22 -16.28 6.39
CA GLU A 84 -10.23 -17.49 5.57
C GLU A 84 -10.26 -17.24 4.06
N LEU A 85 -10.55 -16.01 3.64
CA LEU A 85 -10.50 -15.63 2.23
C LEU A 85 -9.08 -15.78 1.66
N ASN A 86 -8.99 -16.44 0.50
CA ASN A 86 -7.71 -16.72 -0.17
C ASN A 86 -6.93 -15.45 -0.47
N GLY A 87 -5.67 -15.39 -0.02
CA GLY A 87 -4.75 -14.27 -0.27
C GLY A 87 -4.87 -13.09 0.71
N ILE A 88 -5.60 -13.27 1.81
CA ILE A 88 -5.58 -12.36 2.95
C ILE A 88 -4.55 -12.87 3.95
N SER A 89 -3.48 -12.09 4.14
CA SER A 89 -2.40 -12.46 5.06
C SER A 89 -2.77 -12.18 6.52
N GLY A 90 -3.70 -11.26 6.75
CA GLY A 90 -4.18 -10.91 8.09
C GLY A 90 -5.28 -9.86 8.07
N VAL A 91 -6.05 -9.84 9.15
CA VAL A 91 -7.16 -8.90 9.37
C VAL A 91 -7.02 -8.32 10.76
N VAL A 92 -7.04 -6.99 10.86
CA VAL A 92 -6.97 -6.26 12.13
C VAL A 92 -8.17 -5.33 12.22
N LEU A 93 -8.99 -5.49 13.25
CA LEU A 93 -10.09 -4.56 13.55
C LEU A 93 -9.63 -3.59 14.62
N SER A 94 -9.69 -2.29 14.33
CA SER A 94 -9.40 -1.21 15.28
C SER A 94 -10.61 -0.30 15.38
N GLN A 95 -11.35 -0.41 16.49
CA GLN A 95 -12.62 0.29 16.71
C GLN A 95 -13.62 0.00 15.57
N ASN A 96 -13.73 0.90 14.60
CA ASN A 96 -14.61 0.81 13.44
C ASN A 96 -13.86 0.69 12.12
N THR A 97 -12.54 0.54 12.14
CA THR A 97 -11.71 0.41 10.94
C THR A 97 -11.19 -1.01 10.82
N LEU A 98 -11.54 -1.68 9.72
CA LEU A 98 -11.03 -2.97 9.32
C LEU A 98 -9.80 -2.77 8.43
N ASN A 99 -8.66 -3.29 8.88
CA ASN A 99 -7.42 -3.32 8.13
C ASN A 99 -7.20 -4.72 7.58
N LEU A 100 -7.28 -4.83 6.26
CA LEU A 100 -7.06 -6.05 5.50
C LEU A 100 -5.64 -6.05 4.92
N ILE A 101 -4.82 -7.05 5.26
CA ILE A 101 -3.44 -7.18 4.78
C ILE A 101 -3.45 -8.10 3.55
N VAL A 102 -3.23 -7.51 2.37
CA VAL A 102 -3.32 -8.19 1.05
C VAL A 102 -2.09 -7.95 0.17
N GLY A 103 -1.08 -7.27 0.70
CA GLY A 103 0.17 -7.01 -0.01
C GLY A 103 -0.04 -6.14 -1.26
N ASN A 104 0.71 -6.45 -2.31
CA ASN A 104 0.79 -5.67 -3.55
C ASN A 104 -0.55 -5.48 -4.30
N ASN A 105 -1.59 -6.24 -3.93
CA ASN A 105 -2.92 -6.17 -4.52
C ASN A 105 -3.83 -5.12 -3.85
N ALA A 106 -3.37 -4.47 -2.77
CA ALA A 106 -4.19 -3.57 -1.96
C ALA A 106 -4.83 -2.44 -2.76
N SER A 107 -4.08 -1.85 -3.70
CA SER A 107 -4.59 -0.75 -4.53
C SER A 107 -5.73 -1.19 -5.45
N THR A 108 -5.55 -2.32 -6.13
CA THR A 108 -6.54 -2.86 -7.07
C THR A 108 -7.81 -3.30 -6.34
N ILE A 109 -7.66 -3.98 -5.20
CA ILE A 109 -8.80 -4.41 -4.37
C ILE A 109 -9.60 -3.20 -3.89
N ALA A 110 -8.94 -2.16 -3.36
CA ALA A 110 -9.63 -0.98 -2.85
C ALA A 110 -10.38 -0.21 -3.94
N LEU A 111 -9.79 -0.07 -5.14
CA LEU A 111 -10.44 0.56 -6.28
C LEU A 111 -11.72 -0.19 -6.68
N GLN A 112 -11.63 -1.50 -6.87
CA GLN A 112 -12.80 -2.30 -7.25
C GLN A 112 -13.86 -2.36 -6.16
N LEU A 113 -13.46 -2.40 -4.89
CA LEU A 113 -14.40 -2.33 -3.76
C LEU A 113 -15.13 -0.99 -3.75
N LYS A 114 -14.40 0.10 -3.98
CA LYS A 114 -14.96 1.45 -4.04
C LYS A 114 -15.95 1.60 -5.19
N GLU A 115 -15.63 1.08 -6.38
CA GLU A 115 -16.55 1.08 -7.52
C GLU A 115 -17.83 0.29 -7.21
N LYS A 116 -17.73 -0.93 -6.67
CA LYS A 116 -18.90 -1.76 -6.37
C LYS A 116 -19.78 -1.21 -5.25
N VAL A 117 -19.20 -0.55 -4.26
CA VAL A 117 -19.93 -0.02 -3.10
C VAL A 117 -20.50 1.37 -3.38
N LEU A 118 -19.76 2.25 -4.07
CA LEU A 118 -20.18 3.66 -4.29
C LEU A 118 -20.93 3.92 -5.61
N ASN A 119 -20.71 3.14 -6.68
CA ASN A 119 -21.38 3.39 -7.98
C ASN A 119 -22.69 2.62 -8.16
N ASN A 120 -23.10 1.81 -7.18
CA ASN A 120 -24.40 1.11 -7.19
C ASN A 120 -25.41 1.84 -6.29
N GLY A 121 -25.48 3.17 -6.41
CA GLY A 121 -26.48 4.05 -5.80
C GLY A 121 -27.34 4.69 -6.88
#